data_AF-A0A930SB98-F1
#
_entry.id   AF-A0A930SB98-F1
#
_cell.length_a   1.000
_cell.length_b   1.000
_cell.length_c   1.000
_cell.angle_alpha   90.00
_cell.angle_beta   90.00
_cell.angle_gamma   90.00
#
_symmetry.space_group_name_H-M   'P 1'
#
loop_
_entity.id
_entity.type
_entity.pdbx_description
1 polymer ?
#
loop_
_entity_poly.entity_id
_entity_poly.type
_entity_poly.pdbx_seq_one_letter_code
_entity_poly.pdbx_strand_id
1 'polypeptide(L)'
;MDIQSVIISFNELNNTKNAIANAIRGKGISSSGRFANFASEISSIQAGIGGSDYKKLMDNLGKYNVFRKGNDNRLSAIGTVKEKHEVVADNSVTIYSLYAIDNIRVADGQYKSRVKQTVSNKTYQLTADGQDCGNVSYYKLNLGVTPQEADNPNGSVNITYTTNGQDYTVTMPIKDNKTVKPHDNTKTVYWLVQDIFNPDVDNKDLRQTVSVNDFNNRGATFHGRFNGFQTYKSRPAIFDKLNTVMGYNMVDAILTLNKNGNMTEAIPVKLARNVFAEAIALDGGGNGAVLEFDGSNLVFHYSDTEGKLGEKFIISTTGSTSKTDASIVNKIKELKKDPNGYLGIAIYSDGSPITIAEAKAAGML
;
A
#
# COMPACT_ATOMS: atom_id res chain seq x y z
N MET A 1 -40.95 -25.81 14.05
CA MET A 1 -40.97 -27.28 14.25
C MET A 1 -40.30 -27.53 15.59
N ASP A 2 -41.03 -28.06 16.55
CA ASP A 2 -40.63 -28.12 17.97
C ASP A 2 -39.62 -29.26 18.20
N ILE A 3 -38.47 -28.98 18.82
CA ILE A 3 -37.41 -29.96 19.11
C ILE A 3 -37.96 -31.11 19.97
N GLN A 4 -38.92 -30.83 20.86
CA GLN A 4 -39.56 -31.88 21.64
C GLN A 4 -40.39 -32.82 20.75
N SER A 5 -41.09 -32.30 19.74
CA SER A 5 -41.86 -33.13 18.79
C SER A 5 -40.98 -34.06 17.97
N VAL A 6 -39.75 -33.65 17.64
CA VAL A 6 -38.80 -34.49 16.89
C VAL A 6 -38.24 -35.59 17.80
N ILE A 7 -37.84 -35.29 19.04
CA ILE A 7 -37.31 -36.29 19.98
C ILE A 7 -38.36 -37.32 20.38
N ILE A 8 -39.61 -36.90 20.59
CA ILE A 8 -40.75 -37.80 20.89
C ILE A 8 -40.94 -38.79 19.73
N SER A 9 -40.86 -38.31 18.48
CA SER A 9 -41.05 -39.16 17.29
C SER A 9 -39.98 -40.26 17.14
N PHE A 10 -38.74 -40.04 17.60
CA PHE A 10 -37.68 -41.06 17.56
C PHE A 10 -37.90 -42.17 18.59
N ASN A 11 -38.29 -41.80 19.81
CA ASN A 11 -38.58 -42.77 20.86
C ASN A 11 -39.84 -43.58 20.54
N GLU A 12 -40.87 -42.93 20.01
CA GLU A 12 -42.07 -43.60 19.50
C GLU A 12 -41.73 -44.57 18.37
N LEU A 13 -40.90 -44.17 17.40
CA LEU A 13 -40.45 -45.05 16.33
C LEU A 13 -39.72 -46.29 16.86
N ASN A 14 -38.79 -46.13 17.80
CA ASN A 14 -38.08 -47.26 18.40
C ASN A 14 -39.00 -48.18 19.21
N ASN A 15 -39.96 -47.60 19.94
CA ASN A 15 -40.96 -48.37 20.67
C ASN A 15 -41.86 -49.17 19.72
N THR A 16 -42.30 -48.56 18.62
CA THR A 16 -43.08 -49.24 17.58
C THR A 16 -42.28 -50.36 16.91
N LYS A 17 -41.00 -50.13 16.59
CA LYS A 17 -40.11 -51.18 16.03
C LYS A 17 -40.00 -52.38 16.96
N ASN A 18 -39.76 -52.13 18.25
CA ASN A 18 -39.66 -53.19 19.26
C ASN A 18 -40.99 -53.91 19.46
N ALA A 19 -42.11 -53.19 19.48
CA ALA A 19 -43.44 -53.76 19.61
C ALA A 19 -43.78 -54.70 18.43
N ILE A 20 -43.49 -54.29 17.19
CA ILE A 20 -43.70 -55.12 16.00
C ILE A 20 -42.80 -56.35 16.03
N ALA A 21 -41.51 -56.20 16.34
CA ALA A 21 -40.57 -57.32 16.43
C ALA A 21 -40.95 -58.34 17.52
N ASN A 22 -41.52 -57.86 18.63
CA ASN A 22 -41.98 -58.72 19.72
C ASN A 22 -43.33 -59.40 19.38
N ALA A 23 -44.25 -58.69 18.72
CA ALA A 23 -45.53 -59.25 18.27
C ALA A 23 -45.34 -60.39 17.25
N ILE A 24 -44.38 -60.26 16.33
CA ILE A 24 -44.04 -61.30 15.35
C ILE A 24 -43.45 -62.54 16.04
N ARG A 25 -42.52 -62.34 16.99
CA ARG A 25 -41.96 -63.42 17.82
C ARG A 25 -43.03 -64.14 18.65
N GLY A 26 -43.96 -63.37 19.24
CA GLY A 26 -45.07 -63.91 20.05
C GLY A 26 -46.11 -64.72 19.26
N LYS A 27 -46.13 -64.61 17.92
CA LYS A 27 -47.00 -65.40 17.05
C LYS A 27 -46.36 -66.70 16.53
N GLY A 28 -45.16 -67.07 17.03
CA GLY A 28 -44.53 -68.36 16.73
C GLY A 28 -44.00 -68.49 15.30
N ILE A 29 -43.85 -67.38 14.58
CA ILE A 29 -43.21 -67.37 13.26
C ILE A 29 -41.71 -67.56 13.48
N SER A 30 -41.25 -68.81 13.38
CA SER A 30 -39.83 -69.14 13.38
C SER A 30 -39.18 -68.64 12.09
N SER A 31 -37.95 -68.15 12.21
CA SER A 31 -37.18 -67.35 11.27
C SER A 31 -36.70 -68.09 10.00
N SER A 32 -37.50 -69.00 9.44
CA SER A 32 -37.10 -69.92 8.38
C SER A 32 -37.82 -69.71 7.04
N GLY A 33 -38.63 -68.65 6.91
CA GLY A 33 -39.44 -68.36 5.72
C GLY A 33 -39.42 -66.88 5.31
N ARG A 34 -40.40 -66.43 4.51
CA ARG A 34 -40.49 -65.08 3.88
C ARG A 34 -40.27 -63.85 4.78
N PHE A 35 -40.21 -64.03 6.10
CA PHE A 35 -40.01 -62.97 7.10
C PHE A 35 -38.70 -63.12 7.91
N ALA A 36 -37.81 -64.05 7.53
CA ALA A 36 -36.55 -64.32 8.25
C ALA A 36 -35.66 -63.08 8.38
N ASN A 37 -35.66 -62.21 7.37
CA ASN A 37 -34.88 -60.98 7.34
C ASN A 37 -35.68 -59.75 7.80
N PHE A 38 -36.96 -59.89 8.13
CA PHE A 38 -37.84 -58.74 8.38
C PHE A 38 -37.42 -57.94 9.63
N ALA A 39 -36.93 -58.62 10.67
CA ALA A 39 -36.41 -57.97 11.87
C ALA A 39 -35.09 -57.22 11.59
N SER A 40 -34.21 -57.77 10.74
CA SER A 40 -32.98 -57.09 10.34
C SER A 40 -33.27 -55.94 9.37
N GLU A 41 -34.27 -56.07 8.49
CA GLU A 41 -34.77 -55.03 7.59
C GLU A 41 -35.39 -53.86 8.37
N ILE A 42 -36.23 -54.10 9.38
CA ILE A 42 -36.77 -53.02 10.23
C ILE A 42 -35.67 -52.33 11.05
N SER A 43 -34.67 -53.10 11.48
CA SER A 43 -33.49 -52.57 12.19
C SER A 43 -32.56 -51.79 11.26
N SER A 44 -32.52 -52.13 9.97
CA SER A 44 -31.72 -51.46 8.94
C SER A 44 -32.40 -50.25 8.31
N ILE A 45 -33.69 -50.03 8.57
CA ILE A 45 -34.36 -48.73 8.32
C ILE A 45 -33.66 -47.67 9.19
N GLN A 46 -32.63 -47.04 8.61
CA GLN A 46 -31.99 -45.86 9.16
C GLN A 46 -33.06 -44.79 9.34
N ALA A 47 -33.27 -44.36 10.58
CA ALA A 47 -33.90 -43.07 10.81
C ALA A 47 -33.02 -42.03 10.10
N GLY A 48 -33.60 -41.24 9.20
CA GLY A 48 -32.85 -40.37 8.28
C GLY A 48 -31.81 -39.49 8.99
N ILE A 49 -30.78 -39.12 8.22
CA ILE A 49 -29.70 -38.15 8.50
C ILE A 49 -29.65 -37.73 9.98
N GLY A 50 -28.93 -38.53 10.77
CA GLY A 50 -29.01 -38.56 12.23
C GLY A 50 -28.63 -37.25 12.94
N GLY A 51 -29.09 -37.15 14.19
CA GLY A 51 -28.93 -35.96 15.05
C GLY A 51 -27.50 -35.44 15.26
N SER A 52 -26.46 -36.20 14.89
CA SER A 52 -25.07 -35.71 14.87
C SER A 52 -24.81 -34.67 13.78
N ASP A 53 -25.43 -34.82 12.60
CA ASP A 53 -25.27 -33.86 11.50
C ASP A 53 -26.07 -32.59 11.78
N TYR A 54 -27.26 -32.72 12.37
CA TYR A 54 -28.04 -31.59 12.86
C TYR A 54 -27.32 -30.84 13.98
N LYS A 55 -26.73 -31.55 14.94
CA LYS A 55 -25.93 -30.94 16.02
C LYS A 55 -24.74 -30.17 15.48
N LYS A 56 -24.00 -30.72 14.52
CA LYS A 56 -22.90 -30.00 13.83
C LYS A 56 -23.39 -28.75 13.10
N LEU A 57 -24.55 -28.80 12.44
CA LEU A 57 -25.14 -27.62 11.81
C LEU A 57 -25.49 -26.54 12.86
N MET A 58 -26.12 -26.94 13.97
CA MET A 58 -26.48 -26.05 15.07
C MET A 58 -25.24 -25.43 15.74
N ASP A 59 -24.20 -26.22 15.98
CA ASP A 59 -22.92 -25.74 16.52
C ASP A 59 -22.25 -24.74 15.57
N ASN A 60 -22.44 -24.91 14.24
CA ASN A 60 -21.90 -24.01 13.23
C ASN A 60 -22.70 -22.71 13.05
N LEU A 61 -24.01 -22.69 13.33
CA LEU A 61 -24.86 -21.49 13.20
C LEU A 61 -24.42 -20.33 14.10
N GLY A 62 -23.75 -20.62 15.23
CA GLY A 62 -23.18 -19.59 16.10
C GLY A 62 -21.90 -18.94 15.57
N LYS A 63 -21.26 -19.52 14.55
CA LYS A 63 -19.92 -19.12 14.05
C LYS A 63 -19.93 -18.70 12.58
N TYR A 64 -20.85 -19.24 11.80
CA TYR A 64 -20.98 -19.04 10.36
C TYR A 64 -22.41 -18.65 10.02
N ASN A 65 -22.57 -17.73 9.07
CA ASN A 65 -23.87 -17.32 8.54
C ASN A 65 -23.94 -17.44 7.01
N VAL A 66 -22.91 -18.01 6.39
CA VAL A 66 -22.91 -18.38 4.97
C VAL A 66 -22.78 -19.90 4.85
N PHE A 67 -23.79 -20.53 4.25
CA PHE A 67 -23.87 -21.97 4.10
C PHE A 67 -24.11 -22.34 2.64
N ARG A 68 -23.54 -23.48 2.23
CA ARG A 68 -23.72 -24.06 0.91
C ARG A 68 -24.40 -25.41 1.03
N LYS A 69 -25.37 -25.69 0.17
CA LYS A 69 -25.94 -27.02 -0.01
C LYS A 69 -25.05 -27.85 -0.95
N GLY A 70 -24.50 -28.95 -0.45
CA GLY A 70 -23.74 -29.92 -1.22
C GLY A 70 -24.62 -30.85 -2.05
N ASN A 71 -24.01 -31.59 -2.97
CA ASN A 71 -24.68 -32.54 -3.87
C ASN A 71 -25.34 -33.72 -3.15
N ASP A 72 -24.89 -34.02 -1.93
CA ASP A 72 -25.46 -35.03 -1.04
C ASP A 72 -26.64 -34.50 -0.20
N ASN A 73 -27.17 -33.31 -0.55
CA ASN A 73 -28.19 -32.57 0.18
C ASN A 73 -27.79 -32.12 1.60
N ARG A 74 -26.50 -32.13 1.95
CA ARG A 74 -26.02 -31.59 3.23
C ARG A 74 -25.65 -30.11 3.16
N LEU A 75 -25.83 -29.38 4.27
CA LEU A 75 -25.35 -28.00 4.40
C LEU A 75 -23.94 -27.98 4.99
N SER A 76 -23.05 -27.25 4.33
CA SER A 76 -21.68 -26.99 4.80
C SER A 76 -21.50 -25.49 5.05
N ALA A 77 -20.92 -25.14 6.20
CA ALA A 77 -20.51 -23.77 6.47
C ALA A 77 -19.34 -23.40 5.55
N ILE A 78 -19.43 -22.23 4.90
CA ILE A 78 -18.41 -21.76 3.94
C ILE A 78 -17.87 -20.37 4.28
N GLY A 79 -18.48 -19.66 5.23
CA GLY A 79 -17.97 -18.35 5.62
C GLY A 79 -18.86 -17.60 6.61
N THR A 80 -18.44 -16.36 6.87
CA THR A 80 -19.11 -15.45 7.81
C THR A 80 -19.10 -14.04 7.24
N VAL A 81 -20.28 -13.43 7.12
CA VAL A 81 -20.46 -11.99 6.96
C VAL A 81 -20.53 -11.37 8.35
N LYS A 82 -19.59 -10.49 8.67
CA LYS A 82 -19.60 -9.74 9.93
C LYS A 82 -20.43 -8.48 9.75
N GLU A 83 -21.19 -8.12 10.77
CA GLU A 83 -21.95 -6.87 10.78
C GLU A 83 -21.04 -5.64 10.66
N LYS A 84 -19.82 -5.76 11.19
CA LYS A 84 -18.80 -4.71 11.26
C LYS A 84 -17.41 -5.29 11.03
N HIS A 85 -16.57 -4.58 10.29
CA HIS A 85 -15.17 -4.91 10.16
C HIS A 85 -14.32 -3.64 10.04
N GLU A 86 -13.22 -3.59 10.78
CA GLU A 86 -12.27 -2.48 10.78
C GLU A 86 -10.94 -2.96 10.19
N VAL A 87 -10.39 -2.16 9.28
CA VAL A 87 -9.04 -2.35 8.74
C VAL A 87 -8.24 -1.13 9.15
N VAL A 88 -7.23 -1.35 9.98
CA VAL A 88 -6.35 -0.31 10.52
C VAL A 88 -4.98 -0.46 9.86
N ALA A 89 -4.46 0.65 9.34
CA ALA A 89 -3.13 0.76 8.77
C ALA A 89 -2.50 2.11 9.18
N ASP A 90 -1.19 2.26 8.94
CA ASP A 90 -0.51 3.54 9.13
C ASP A 90 -1.25 4.64 8.34
N ASN A 91 -1.66 5.70 9.04
CA ASN A 91 -2.34 6.88 8.50
C ASN A 91 -3.72 6.62 7.86
N SER A 92 -4.30 5.43 8.02
CA SER A 92 -5.57 5.07 7.40
C SER A 92 -6.39 4.10 8.23
N VAL A 93 -7.69 4.36 8.32
CA VAL A 93 -8.67 3.43 8.86
C VAL A 93 -9.83 3.29 7.88
N THR A 94 -10.20 2.04 7.59
CA THR A 94 -11.40 1.72 6.83
C THR A 94 -12.36 0.93 7.68
N ILE A 95 -13.60 1.41 7.79
CA ILE A 95 -14.68 0.75 8.51
C ILE A 95 -15.73 0.29 7.51
N TYR A 96 -16.10 -0.99 7.62
CA TYR A 96 -17.17 -1.63 6.87
C TYR A 96 -18.31 -1.97 7.82
N SER A 97 -19.54 -1.68 7.42
CA SER A 97 -20.74 -2.04 8.19
C SER A 97 -21.91 -2.44 7.30
N LEU A 98 -22.73 -3.39 7.76
CA LEU A 98 -24.03 -3.68 7.12
C LEU A 98 -25.09 -2.59 7.41
N TYR A 99 -24.84 -1.73 8.40
CA TYR A 99 -25.72 -0.64 8.80
C TYR A 99 -25.07 0.72 8.53
N ALA A 100 -25.87 1.79 8.54
CA ALA A 100 -25.36 3.14 8.38
C ALA A 100 -24.30 3.46 9.45
N ILE A 101 -23.29 4.22 9.05
CA ILE A 101 -22.21 4.68 9.92
C ILE A 101 -22.42 6.17 10.18
N ASP A 102 -22.75 6.50 11.42
CA ASP A 102 -23.15 7.85 11.84
C ASP A 102 -22.30 8.34 13.03
N ASN A 103 -22.52 9.59 13.44
CA ASN A 103 -21.87 10.24 14.59
C ASN A 103 -20.33 10.11 14.60
N ILE A 104 -19.72 10.21 13.43
CA ILE A 104 -18.27 10.11 13.27
C ILE A 104 -17.61 11.31 13.96
N ARG A 105 -16.76 11.06 14.95
CA ARG A 105 -16.01 12.10 15.66
C ARG A 105 -14.54 11.72 15.76
N VAL A 106 -13.69 12.66 15.40
CA VAL A 106 -12.25 12.56 15.59
C VAL A 106 -11.90 13.24 16.91
N ALA A 107 -11.14 12.55 17.77
CA ALA A 107 -10.70 13.09 19.05
C ALA A 107 -9.95 14.42 18.89
N ASP A 108 -10.11 15.31 19.86
CA ASP A 108 -9.39 16.59 19.88
C ASP A 108 -7.87 16.37 19.97
N GLY A 109 -7.11 17.21 19.25
CA GLY A 109 -5.65 17.14 19.22
C GLY A 109 -5.06 17.59 17.88
N GLN A 110 -3.74 17.49 17.76
CA GLN A 110 -2.96 17.98 16.61
C GLN A 110 -3.35 17.33 15.26
N TYR A 111 -3.97 16.15 15.30
CA TYR A 111 -4.35 15.41 14.09
C TYR A 111 -5.79 15.65 13.64
N LYS A 112 -6.65 16.27 14.47
CA LYS A 112 -8.10 16.37 14.21
C LYS A 112 -8.43 17.04 12.86
N SER A 113 -7.77 18.16 12.56
CA SER A 113 -7.96 18.90 11.31
C SER A 113 -7.36 18.21 10.08
N ARG A 114 -6.51 17.19 10.28
CA ARG A 114 -5.80 16.49 9.21
C ARG A 114 -6.53 15.25 8.70
N VAL A 115 -7.46 14.71 9.50
CA VAL A 115 -8.24 13.53 9.12
C VAL A 115 -9.27 13.90 8.05
N LYS A 116 -9.13 13.32 6.87
CA LYS A 116 -10.11 13.40 5.79
C LYS A 116 -11.01 12.17 5.82
N GLN A 117 -12.31 12.37 5.64
CA GLN A 117 -13.30 11.31 5.66
C GLN A 117 -14.04 11.19 4.33
N THR A 118 -14.34 9.96 3.94
CA THR A 118 -15.17 9.64 2.77
C THR A 118 -16.12 8.51 3.11
N VAL A 119 -17.43 8.77 3.02
CA VAL A 119 -18.48 7.76 3.22
C VAL A 119 -19.01 7.32 1.87
N SER A 120 -19.28 6.03 1.72
CA SER A 120 -19.92 5.47 0.53
C SER A 120 -20.74 4.23 0.87
N ASN A 121 -21.74 3.93 0.04
CA ASN A 121 -22.44 2.65 0.04
C ASN A 121 -21.93 1.82 -1.14
N LYS A 122 -21.69 0.53 -0.92
CA LYS A 122 -21.15 -0.41 -1.88
C LYS A 122 -21.92 -1.72 -1.80
N THR A 123 -21.90 -2.45 -2.91
CA THR A 123 -22.48 -3.79 -3.01
C THR A 123 -21.36 -4.76 -3.30
N TYR A 124 -21.31 -5.89 -2.59
CA TYR A 124 -20.41 -6.99 -2.85
C TYR A 124 -21.22 -8.20 -3.30
N GLN A 125 -20.85 -8.79 -4.44
CA GLN A 125 -21.43 -10.05 -4.90
C GLN A 125 -20.80 -11.20 -4.12
N LEU A 126 -21.62 -11.91 -3.36
CA LEU A 126 -21.20 -13.12 -2.68
C LEU A 126 -21.09 -14.23 -3.72
N THR A 127 -19.92 -14.85 -3.80
CA THR A 127 -19.70 -16.03 -4.65
C THR A 127 -19.23 -17.20 -3.81
N ALA A 128 -19.76 -18.40 -4.08
CA ALA A 128 -19.29 -19.65 -3.50
C ALA A 128 -18.94 -20.62 -4.62
N ASP A 129 -17.68 -21.08 -4.68
CA ASP A 129 -17.16 -21.94 -5.75
C ASP A 129 -17.47 -21.43 -7.17
N GLY A 130 -17.40 -20.10 -7.35
CA GLY A 130 -17.69 -19.44 -8.62
C GLY A 130 -19.17 -19.25 -8.95
N GLN A 131 -20.10 -19.66 -8.08
CA GLN A 131 -21.54 -19.43 -8.24
C GLN A 131 -22.01 -18.20 -7.48
N ASP A 132 -22.87 -17.41 -8.11
CA ASP A 132 -23.53 -16.24 -7.51
C ASP A 132 -24.48 -16.67 -6.39
N CYS A 133 -24.25 -16.14 -5.19
CA CYS A 133 -25.03 -16.38 -3.99
C CYS A 133 -25.83 -15.14 -3.55
N GLY A 134 -25.91 -14.13 -4.41
CA GLY A 134 -26.57 -12.86 -4.16
C GLY A 134 -25.60 -11.75 -3.76
N ASN A 135 -26.17 -10.64 -3.32
CA ASN A 135 -25.44 -9.40 -3.08
C ASN A 135 -25.61 -8.94 -1.63
N VAL A 136 -24.52 -8.45 -1.03
CA VAL A 136 -24.55 -7.79 0.28
C VAL A 136 -24.23 -6.31 0.07
N SER A 137 -25.17 -5.45 0.46
CA SER A 137 -24.93 -4.01 0.52
C SER A 137 -24.30 -3.65 1.85
N TYR A 138 -23.33 -2.73 1.83
CA TYR A 138 -22.59 -2.31 3.01
C TYR A 138 -22.17 -0.84 2.90
N TYR A 139 -22.08 -0.19 4.06
CA TYR A 139 -21.53 1.13 4.24
C TYR A 139 -20.02 1.04 4.46
N LYS A 140 -19.29 1.95 3.82
CA LYS A 140 -17.85 2.06 3.90
C LYS A 140 -17.48 3.49 4.30
N LEU A 141 -16.76 3.62 5.42
CA LEU A 141 -16.13 4.86 5.85
C LEU A 141 -14.61 4.71 5.71
N ASN A 142 -14.01 5.55 4.90
CA ASN A 142 -12.55 5.71 4.84
C ASN A 142 -12.15 6.98 5.58
N LEU A 143 -11.16 6.85 6.46
CA LEU A 143 -10.52 7.94 7.17
C LEU A 143 -9.03 7.89 6.86
N GLY A 144 -8.43 9.02 6.52
CA GLY A 144 -7.00 9.06 6.19
C GLY A 144 -6.35 10.40 6.54
N VAL A 145 -5.06 10.33 6.85
CA VAL A 145 -4.19 11.49 7.07
C VAL A 145 -3.08 11.47 6.03
N THR A 146 -2.78 12.63 5.45
CA THR A 146 -1.56 12.78 4.65
C THR A 146 -0.37 12.99 5.61
N PRO A 147 0.69 12.18 5.53
CA PRO A 147 1.90 12.38 6.33
C PRO A 147 2.53 13.74 6.08
N GLN A 148 3.01 14.38 7.14
CA GLN A 148 3.72 15.66 7.11
C GLN A 148 5.05 15.53 7.85
N GLU A 149 5.94 16.52 7.71
CA GLU A 149 7.15 16.53 8.54
C GLU A 149 6.83 16.89 9.98
N ALA A 150 7.40 16.13 10.92
CA ALA A 150 7.28 16.37 12.34
C ALA A 150 8.56 15.92 13.07
N ASP A 151 8.92 16.66 14.13
CA ASP A 151 10.03 16.26 15.03
C ASP A 151 9.70 14.91 15.70
N ASN A 152 8.43 14.67 16.04
CA ASN A 152 7.92 13.37 16.47
C ASN A 152 7.05 12.73 15.37
N PRO A 153 7.59 11.75 14.62
CA PRO A 153 6.87 11.15 13.50
C PRO A 153 5.76 10.19 13.93
N ASN A 154 5.75 9.70 15.17
CA ASN A 154 4.79 8.67 15.58
C ASN A 154 3.72 9.26 16.50
N GLY A 155 2.46 8.92 16.22
CA GLY A 155 1.32 9.32 17.03
C GLY A 155 0.13 8.40 16.81
N SER A 156 -1.01 8.80 17.36
CA SER A 156 -2.29 8.14 17.11
C SER A 156 -3.45 9.11 17.31
N VAL A 157 -4.59 8.79 16.72
CA VAL A 157 -5.84 9.53 16.92
C VAL A 157 -7.00 8.54 17.06
N ASN A 158 -7.82 8.75 18.09
CA ASN A 158 -9.04 7.96 18.29
C ASN A 158 -10.17 8.54 17.44
N ILE A 159 -10.89 7.66 16.77
CA ILE A 159 -12.11 7.98 16.03
C ILE A 159 -13.25 7.20 16.67
N THR A 160 -14.32 7.90 17.05
CA THR A 160 -15.56 7.29 17.50
C THR A 160 -16.60 7.32 16.39
N TYR A 161 -17.41 6.29 16.29
CA TYR A 161 -18.49 6.20 15.31
C TYR A 161 -19.60 5.30 15.83
N THR A 162 -20.82 5.53 15.37
CA THR A 162 -21.99 4.70 15.70
C THR A 162 -22.36 3.83 14.50
N THR A 163 -22.64 2.55 14.74
CA THR A 163 -23.31 1.68 13.77
C THR A 163 -24.21 0.68 14.49
N ASN A 164 -25.35 0.34 13.91
CA ASN A 164 -26.35 -0.53 14.54
C ASN A 164 -26.75 -0.07 15.97
N GLY A 165 -26.84 1.25 16.18
CA GLY A 165 -27.17 1.84 17.48
C GLY A 165 -26.12 1.68 18.59
N GLN A 166 -24.91 1.18 18.26
CA GLN A 166 -23.81 1.03 19.20
C GLN A 166 -22.63 1.92 18.82
N ASP A 167 -22.00 2.51 19.83
CA ASP A 167 -20.81 3.34 19.68
C ASP A 167 -19.54 2.48 19.72
N TYR A 168 -18.62 2.78 18.81
CA TYR A 168 -17.33 2.13 18.70
C TYR A 168 -16.21 3.17 18.69
N THR A 169 -15.03 2.74 19.10
CA THR A 169 -13.80 3.53 19.01
C THR A 169 -12.75 2.72 18.28
N VAL A 170 -12.10 3.33 17.31
CA VAL A 170 -10.94 2.78 16.60
C VAL A 170 -9.79 3.77 16.67
N THR A 171 -8.58 3.28 16.92
CA THR A 171 -7.37 4.09 16.98
C THR A 171 -6.65 4.02 15.64
N MET A 172 -6.52 5.16 14.96
CA MET A 172 -5.69 5.28 13.77
C MET A 172 -4.25 5.60 14.18
N PRO A 173 -3.27 4.74 13.89
CA PRO A 173 -1.87 5.09 14.06
C PRO A 173 -1.48 6.18 13.05
N ILE A 174 -0.75 7.19 13.52
CA ILE A 174 -0.20 8.26 12.70
C ILE A 174 1.30 8.05 12.57
N LYS A 175 1.78 8.13 11.34
CA LYS A 175 3.18 8.01 10.96
C LYS A 175 3.53 9.10 9.97
N ASP A 176 4.02 10.19 10.53
CA ASP A 176 4.57 11.36 9.87
C ASP A 176 6.03 11.13 9.45
N ASN A 177 6.54 12.01 8.60
CA ASN A 177 7.92 11.98 8.16
C ASN A 177 8.79 12.63 9.23
N LYS A 178 9.91 12.00 9.58
CA LYS A 178 10.86 12.59 10.52
C LYS A 178 11.43 13.89 9.93
N THR A 179 11.40 14.96 10.70
CA THR A 179 12.10 16.20 10.32
C THR A 179 13.60 15.92 10.18
N VAL A 180 14.15 16.22 8.99
CA VAL A 180 15.58 16.20 8.74
C VAL A 180 16.09 17.62 8.88
N LYS A 181 16.90 17.85 9.92
CA LYS A 181 17.64 19.10 10.09
C LYS A 181 19.04 18.91 9.50
N PRO A 182 19.61 19.93 8.83
CA PRO A 182 21.02 19.89 8.44
C PRO A 182 21.89 19.57 9.66
N HIS A 183 22.96 18.81 9.46
CA HIS A 183 23.82 18.27 10.53
C HIS A 183 24.37 19.31 11.52
N ASP A 184 24.39 20.60 11.15
CA ASP A 184 24.92 21.72 11.91
C ASP A 184 23.90 22.87 12.09
N ASN A 185 22.61 22.63 11.82
CA ASN A 185 21.57 23.66 11.72
C ASN A 185 21.86 24.77 10.69
N THR A 186 22.85 24.60 9.81
CA THR A 186 23.13 25.56 8.74
C THR A 186 22.47 25.12 7.43
N LYS A 187 21.89 26.10 6.75
CA LYS A 187 21.21 25.90 5.48
C LYS A 187 22.23 25.89 4.35
N THR A 188 22.91 24.76 4.17
CA THR A 188 23.91 24.58 3.11
C THR A 188 23.26 24.33 1.74
N VAL A 189 23.94 24.74 0.67
CA VAL A 189 23.50 24.50 -0.71
C VAL A 189 24.25 23.30 -1.27
N TYR A 190 23.51 22.32 -1.73
CA TYR A 190 24.03 21.29 -2.62
C TYR A 190 23.82 21.73 -4.06
N TRP A 191 24.86 21.64 -4.89
CA TRP A 191 24.71 21.81 -6.33
C TRP A 191 25.54 20.78 -7.08
N LEU A 192 25.07 20.46 -8.28
CA LEU A 192 25.86 19.75 -9.28
C LEU A 192 25.67 20.40 -10.64
N VAL A 193 26.70 20.34 -11.46
CA VAL A 193 26.72 20.76 -12.85
C VAL A 193 27.29 19.62 -13.67
N GLN A 194 26.63 19.21 -14.75
CA GLN A 194 27.09 18.10 -15.57
C GLN A 194 26.67 18.19 -17.04
N ASP A 195 27.38 17.44 -17.89
CA ASP A 195 26.95 17.13 -19.24
C ASP A 195 25.51 16.57 -19.27
N ILE A 196 24.75 16.93 -20.31
CA ILE A 196 23.41 16.36 -20.54
C ILE A 196 23.54 14.86 -20.79
N PHE A 197 22.91 14.06 -19.92
CA PHE A 197 23.10 12.62 -19.86
C PHE A 197 21.79 11.86 -20.12
N ASN A 198 21.86 10.84 -20.97
CA ASN A 198 20.84 9.82 -21.15
C ASN A 198 21.52 8.43 -21.07
N PRO A 199 21.30 7.63 -20.02
CA PRO A 199 21.96 6.35 -19.82
C PRO A 199 21.64 5.29 -20.90
N ASP A 200 20.51 5.42 -21.62
CA ASP A 200 20.14 4.47 -22.67
C ASP A 200 21.05 4.57 -23.91
N VAL A 201 21.66 5.73 -24.14
CA VAL A 201 22.41 6.03 -25.37
C VAL A 201 23.84 6.53 -25.11
N ASP A 202 24.08 7.23 -24.01
CA ASP A 202 25.38 7.85 -23.73
C ASP A 202 26.29 6.83 -23.01
N ASN A 203 27.51 6.65 -23.51
CA ASN A 203 28.48 5.65 -23.02
C ASN A 203 29.85 6.25 -22.66
N LYS A 204 29.86 7.53 -22.27
CA LYS A 204 31.07 8.29 -21.92
C LYS A 204 31.03 8.77 -20.48
N ASP A 205 32.19 9.08 -19.94
CA ASP A 205 32.33 9.76 -18.66
C ASP A 205 31.68 11.15 -18.73
N LEU A 206 30.97 11.49 -17.66
CA LEU A 206 30.33 12.79 -17.49
C LEU A 206 31.35 13.79 -16.98
N ARG A 207 31.48 14.93 -17.67
CA ARG A 207 32.06 16.11 -17.05
C ARG A 207 31.08 16.58 -15.99
N GLN A 208 31.40 16.35 -14.72
CA GLN A 208 30.58 16.72 -13.59
C GLN A 208 31.40 17.51 -12.57
N THR A 209 30.77 18.48 -11.93
CA THR A 209 31.30 19.22 -10.78
C THR A 209 30.21 19.32 -9.73
N VAL A 210 30.55 19.08 -8.46
CA VAL A 210 29.62 19.13 -7.33
C VAL A 210 30.14 20.06 -6.23
N SER A 211 29.24 20.50 -5.36
CA SER A 211 29.55 21.34 -4.20
C SER A 211 30.29 20.64 -3.05
N VAL A 212 30.64 19.37 -3.20
CA VAL A 212 31.24 18.50 -2.17
C VAL A 212 32.74 18.39 -2.44
N ASN A 213 33.57 18.61 -1.42
CA ASN A 213 35.03 18.72 -1.60
C ASN A 213 35.80 17.37 -1.57
N ASP A 214 35.19 16.30 -1.06
CA ASP A 214 35.85 14.99 -0.87
C ASP A 214 35.48 13.96 -1.96
N PHE A 215 35.35 14.45 -3.19
CA PHE A 215 34.97 13.64 -4.35
C PHE A 215 36.13 12.83 -4.95
N ASN A 216 35.75 11.77 -5.65
CA ASN A 216 36.56 10.92 -6.52
C ASN A 216 35.81 10.72 -7.83
N ASN A 217 36.53 10.37 -8.90
CA ASN A 217 35.92 10.04 -10.19
C ASN A 217 35.80 8.52 -10.31
N ARG A 218 34.66 7.97 -9.90
CA ARG A 218 34.37 6.52 -9.96
C ARG A 218 33.19 6.25 -10.88
N GLY A 219 32.00 6.75 -10.56
CA GLY A 219 30.80 6.54 -11.36
C GLY A 219 30.05 5.25 -11.05
N ALA A 220 29.27 4.77 -12.02
CA ALA A 220 28.41 3.60 -11.90
C ALA A 220 28.11 2.97 -13.27
N THR A 221 27.57 1.75 -13.25
CA THR A 221 27.14 1.03 -14.46
C THR A 221 25.63 1.14 -14.67
N PHE A 222 25.21 1.91 -15.68
CA PHE A 222 23.81 2.06 -16.10
C PHE A 222 23.52 1.13 -17.29
N HIS A 223 22.52 0.24 -17.15
CA HIS A 223 22.10 -0.66 -18.23
C HIS A 223 23.27 -1.42 -18.92
N GLY A 224 24.26 -1.84 -18.13
CA GLY A 224 25.45 -2.55 -18.60
C GLY A 224 26.55 -1.67 -19.20
N ARG A 225 26.44 -0.34 -19.08
CA ARG A 225 27.44 0.64 -19.55
C ARG A 225 27.97 1.44 -18.38
N PHE A 226 29.29 1.48 -18.26
CA PHE A 226 29.94 2.28 -17.23
C PHE A 226 29.99 3.74 -17.64
N ASN A 227 29.61 4.63 -16.73
CA ASN A 227 29.72 6.07 -16.89
C ASN A 227 30.40 6.66 -15.65
N GLY A 228 31.58 7.26 -15.82
CA GLY A 228 32.28 7.98 -14.76
C GLY A 228 31.57 9.28 -14.39
N PHE A 229 31.40 9.55 -13.09
CA PHE A 229 30.97 10.83 -12.53
C PHE A 229 31.52 10.97 -11.10
N GLN A 230 31.31 12.13 -10.47
CA GLN A 230 31.85 12.43 -9.14
C GLN A 230 31.06 11.69 -8.05
N THR A 231 31.74 10.79 -7.35
CA THR A 231 31.26 10.16 -6.12
C THR A 231 32.05 10.69 -4.94
N TYR A 232 31.49 10.74 -3.74
CA TYR A 232 32.10 11.42 -2.59
C TYR A 232 31.82 10.68 -1.28
N LYS A 233 32.68 10.88 -0.27
CA LYS A 233 32.53 10.20 1.02
C LYS A 233 31.49 10.89 1.89
N SER A 234 31.50 12.21 1.94
CA SER A 234 30.55 13.00 2.72
C SER A 234 29.16 12.93 2.12
N ARG A 235 28.15 12.59 2.93
CA ARG A 235 26.75 12.57 2.48
C ARG A 235 26.19 13.99 2.48
N PRO A 236 25.70 14.52 1.34
CA PRO A 236 25.00 15.78 1.31
C PRO A 236 23.73 15.71 2.16
N ALA A 237 23.51 16.70 3.03
CA ALA A 237 22.33 16.73 3.91
C ALA A 237 21.00 16.71 3.13
N ILE A 238 20.99 17.22 1.90
CA ILE A 238 19.82 17.13 1.02
C ILE A 238 19.44 15.69 0.68
N PHE A 239 20.37 14.74 0.68
CA PHE A 239 20.05 13.34 0.38
C PHE A 239 19.24 12.70 1.51
N ASP A 240 19.48 13.11 2.76
CA ASP A 240 18.67 12.67 3.89
C ASP A 240 17.27 13.28 3.84
N LYS A 241 17.18 14.56 3.45
CA LYS A 241 15.89 15.22 3.22
C LYS A 241 15.11 14.54 2.08
N LEU A 242 15.76 14.21 0.97
CA LEU A 242 15.10 13.51 -0.15
C LEU A 242 14.60 12.12 0.27
N ASN A 243 15.32 11.41 1.14
CA ASN A 243 14.88 10.10 1.67
C ASN A 243 13.56 10.19 2.46
N THR A 244 13.21 11.35 3.04
CA THR A 244 11.94 11.54 3.77
C THR A 244 10.80 12.03 2.88
N VAL A 245 11.09 12.42 1.64
CA VAL A 245 10.04 12.82 0.70
C VAL A 245 9.25 11.58 0.29
N MET A 246 7.96 11.57 0.66
CA MET A 246 7.00 10.53 0.31
C MET A 246 5.74 11.14 -0.30
N GLY A 247 5.07 10.39 -1.18
CA GLY A 247 3.83 10.83 -1.82
C GLY A 247 4.02 12.09 -2.67
N TYR A 248 3.15 13.08 -2.47
CA TYR A 248 3.15 14.35 -3.23
C TYR A 248 4.01 15.46 -2.61
N ASN A 249 4.87 15.13 -1.64
CA ASN A 249 5.81 16.12 -1.09
C ASN A 249 6.89 16.47 -2.13
N MET A 250 7.39 17.69 -2.05
CA MET A 250 8.23 18.30 -3.07
C MET A 250 9.41 19.00 -2.41
N VAL A 251 10.55 19.01 -3.11
CA VAL A 251 11.72 19.81 -2.74
C VAL A 251 11.90 20.90 -3.77
N ASP A 252 12.08 22.14 -3.33
CA ASP A 252 12.35 23.27 -4.21
C ASP A 252 13.82 23.29 -4.67
N ALA A 253 14.03 23.61 -5.94
CA ALA A 253 15.35 23.69 -6.55
C ALA A 253 15.37 24.71 -7.69
N ILE A 254 16.57 25.00 -8.20
CA ILE A 254 16.74 25.71 -9.47
C ILE A 254 17.49 24.80 -10.44
N LEU A 255 16.90 24.59 -11.61
CA LEU A 255 17.55 23.99 -12.76
C LEU A 255 18.20 25.09 -13.59
N THR A 256 19.47 24.93 -13.95
CA THR A 256 20.17 25.84 -14.86
C THR A 256 20.47 25.15 -16.18
N LEU A 257 20.26 25.90 -17.26
CA LEU A 257 20.73 25.57 -18.60
C LEU A 257 21.93 26.46 -18.87
N ASN A 258 23.01 25.85 -19.35
CA ASN A 258 24.29 26.51 -19.43
C ASN A 258 25.00 26.14 -20.72
N LYS A 259 25.78 27.09 -21.24
CA LYS A 259 26.51 26.96 -22.49
C LYS A 259 27.78 27.80 -22.44
N ASN A 260 28.89 27.23 -22.90
CA ASN A 260 30.19 27.93 -23.01
C ASN A 260 30.61 28.62 -21.69
N GLY A 261 30.48 27.93 -20.56
CA GLY A 261 30.84 28.46 -19.24
C GLY A 261 29.86 29.48 -18.65
N ASN A 262 28.76 29.78 -19.34
CA ASN A 262 27.79 30.78 -18.89
C ASN A 262 26.42 30.14 -18.66
N MET A 263 25.71 30.59 -17.62
CA MET A 263 24.31 30.27 -17.41
C MET A 263 23.44 31.03 -18.41
N THR A 264 22.70 30.32 -19.25
CA THR A 264 21.81 30.91 -20.25
C THR A 264 20.39 31.07 -19.73
N GLU A 265 19.95 30.16 -18.87
CA GLU A 265 18.63 30.21 -18.25
C GLU A 265 18.64 29.53 -16.88
N ALA A 266 17.80 30.03 -15.99
CA ALA A 266 17.51 29.41 -14.70
C ALA A 266 16.00 29.25 -14.53
N ILE A 267 15.59 28.05 -14.16
CA ILE A 267 14.19 27.64 -14.09
C ILE A 267 13.93 27.16 -12.65
N PRO A 268 13.10 27.86 -11.87
CA PRO A 268 12.60 27.33 -10.61
C PRO A 268 11.85 26.03 -10.87
N VAL A 269 12.22 24.97 -10.16
CA VAL A 269 11.67 23.63 -10.31
C VAL A 269 11.42 23.00 -8.97
N LYS A 270 10.65 21.92 -9.00
CA LYS A 270 10.33 21.05 -7.87
C LYS A 270 10.78 19.64 -8.20
N LEU A 271 11.37 18.98 -7.21
CA LEU A 271 11.70 17.56 -7.23
C LEU A 271 10.56 16.79 -6.58
N ALA A 272 9.89 15.95 -7.36
CA ALA A 272 8.80 15.10 -6.89
C ALA A 272 9.21 13.62 -6.99
N ARG A 273 9.07 12.87 -5.88
CA ARG A 273 9.33 11.44 -5.87
C ARG A 273 8.22 10.74 -6.65
N ASN A 274 8.56 10.12 -7.77
CA ASN A 274 7.55 9.47 -8.60
C ASN A 274 8.05 8.23 -9.36
N VAL A 275 9.31 7.85 -9.16
CA VAL A 275 9.92 6.78 -9.93
C VAL A 275 10.68 5.87 -8.98
N PHE A 276 10.14 4.66 -8.76
CA PHE A 276 10.92 3.57 -8.22
C PHE A 276 12.00 3.24 -9.24
N ALA A 277 13.25 3.28 -8.82
CA ALA A 277 14.37 3.00 -9.70
C ALA A 277 15.07 1.70 -9.34
N GLU A 278 15.73 1.13 -10.34
CA GLU A 278 16.68 0.05 -10.13
C GLU A 278 17.81 0.56 -9.25
N ALA A 279 18.19 -0.22 -8.23
CA ALA A 279 19.27 0.14 -7.33
C ALA A 279 20.62 -0.09 -8.03
N ILE A 280 21.27 0.98 -8.48
CA ILE A 280 22.55 0.93 -9.18
C ILE A 280 23.68 1.18 -8.18
N ALA A 281 24.55 0.19 -7.97
CA ALA A 281 25.70 0.36 -7.07
C ALA A 281 26.71 1.38 -7.64
N LEU A 282 27.24 2.24 -6.78
CA LEU A 282 28.36 3.10 -7.11
C LEU A 282 29.67 2.30 -7.05
N ASP A 283 30.49 2.34 -8.10
CA ASP A 283 31.71 1.52 -8.24
C ASP A 283 32.85 1.92 -7.26
N GLY A 284 32.64 2.95 -6.44
CA GLY A 284 33.53 3.34 -5.35
C GLY A 284 32.90 3.27 -3.95
N GLY A 285 31.63 2.84 -3.84
CA GLY A 285 30.81 3.09 -2.65
C GLY A 285 30.64 4.59 -2.36
N GLY A 286 30.03 4.91 -1.20
CA GLY A 286 29.86 6.29 -0.75
C GLY A 286 28.59 6.95 -1.29
N ASN A 287 28.68 8.21 -1.72
CA ASN A 287 27.54 9.00 -2.15
C ASN A 287 27.76 9.58 -3.55
N GLY A 288 26.69 9.89 -4.26
CA GLY A 288 26.73 10.45 -5.61
C GLY A 288 25.34 10.85 -6.10
N ALA A 289 25.29 11.70 -7.13
CA ALA A 289 24.05 11.99 -7.84
C ALA A 289 24.32 12.35 -9.29
N VAL A 290 23.29 12.16 -10.13
CA VAL A 290 23.28 12.51 -11.54
C VAL A 290 21.96 13.15 -11.93
N LEU A 291 22.03 14.07 -12.89
CA LEU A 291 20.89 14.49 -13.69
C LEU A 291 20.82 13.60 -14.93
N GLU A 292 19.75 12.85 -15.10
CA GLU A 292 19.62 11.94 -16.24
C GLU A 292 18.25 12.04 -16.91
N PHE A 293 18.23 11.68 -18.19
CA PHE A 293 16.99 11.42 -18.89
C PHE A 293 16.55 9.97 -18.70
N ASP A 294 15.45 9.79 -17.98
CA ASP A 294 14.73 8.53 -17.89
C ASP A 294 13.54 8.58 -18.87
N GLY A 295 13.74 8.01 -20.07
CA GLY A 295 12.83 8.15 -21.19
C GLY A 295 12.64 9.62 -21.62
N SER A 296 11.49 10.21 -21.24
CA SER A 296 11.15 11.61 -21.56
C SER A 296 11.24 12.57 -20.38
N ASN A 297 11.64 12.06 -19.21
CA ASN A 297 11.71 12.83 -17.98
C ASN A 297 13.16 13.17 -17.63
N LEU A 298 13.39 14.40 -17.19
CA LEU A 298 14.61 14.75 -16.49
C LEU A 298 14.43 14.38 -15.02
N VAL A 299 15.35 13.58 -14.49
CA VAL A 299 15.32 13.13 -13.11
C VAL A 299 16.62 13.49 -12.39
N PHE A 300 16.49 13.71 -11.09
CA PHE A 300 17.59 13.73 -10.14
C PHE A 300 17.68 12.35 -9.50
N HIS A 301 18.75 11.60 -9.80
CA HIS A 301 19.01 10.27 -9.25
C HIS A 301 20.18 10.35 -8.30
N TYR A 302 20.00 9.95 -7.04
CA TYR A 302 21.01 10.11 -6.00
C TYR A 302 21.17 8.84 -5.17
N SER A 303 22.29 8.77 -4.47
CA SER A 303 22.64 7.63 -3.65
C SER A 303 21.83 7.55 -2.35
N ASP A 304 21.28 6.38 -2.07
CA ASP A 304 20.71 6.03 -0.77
C ASP A 304 21.80 5.87 0.32
N THR A 305 21.40 5.42 1.51
CA THR A 305 22.33 5.19 2.63
C THR A 305 23.23 3.97 2.46
N GLU A 306 22.96 3.11 1.48
CA GLU A 306 23.77 1.94 1.13
C GLU A 306 24.79 2.26 0.02
N GLY A 307 24.82 3.51 -0.47
CA GLY A 307 25.69 3.94 -1.56
C GLY A 307 25.30 3.40 -2.91
N LYS A 308 24.00 3.19 -3.13
CA LYS A 308 23.41 2.82 -4.41
C LYS A 308 22.56 3.99 -4.90
N LEU A 309 22.64 4.32 -6.19
CA LEU A 309 21.64 5.18 -6.81
C LEU A 309 20.29 4.46 -6.72
N GLY A 310 19.44 4.93 -5.81
CA GLY A 310 18.18 4.30 -5.47
C GLY A 310 17.02 5.06 -6.08
N GLU A 311 16.48 6.02 -5.34
CA GLU A 311 15.28 6.77 -5.71
C GLU A 311 15.53 7.85 -6.77
N LYS A 312 14.55 8.02 -7.67
CA LYS A 312 14.55 9.05 -8.72
C LYS A 312 13.50 10.12 -8.45
N PHE A 313 13.90 11.37 -8.59
CA PHE A 313 13.03 12.53 -8.43
C PHE A 313 12.81 13.22 -9.77
N ILE A 314 11.55 13.31 -10.21
CA ILE A 314 11.19 14.02 -11.43
C ILE A 314 11.37 15.51 -11.18
N ILE A 315 12.09 16.16 -12.10
CA ILE A 315 12.27 17.61 -12.12
C ILE A 315 11.18 18.23 -13.00
N SER A 316 10.46 19.21 -12.46
CA SER A 316 9.34 19.88 -13.14
C SER A 316 9.05 21.24 -12.51
N THR A 317 8.33 22.12 -13.21
CA THR A 317 7.91 23.43 -12.66
C THR A 317 6.80 23.30 -11.62
N THR A 318 6.06 22.18 -11.63
CA THR A 318 4.99 21.87 -10.69
C THR A 318 5.26 20.52 -10.03
N GLY A 319 5.24 20.39 -8.71
CA GLY A 319 5.64 19.12 -8.09
C GLY A 319 4.50 18.10 -7.92
N SER A 320 3.35 18.30 -8.58
CA SER A 320 2.24 17.33 -8.63
C SER A 320 2.14 16.67 -10.01
N THR A 321 3.27 16.21 -10.55
CA THR A 321 3.35 15.61 -11.88
C THR A 321 4.15 14.31 -11.89
N SER A 322 3.80 13.44 -12.83
CA SER A 322 4.58 12.24 -13.18
C SER A 322 5.49 12.44 -14.37
N LYS A 323 5.64 13.69 -14.83
CA LYS A 323 6.46 14.03 -15.99
C LYS A 323 7.14 15.38 -15.85
N THR A 324 8.34 15.49 -16.39
CA THR A 324 8.98 16.79 -16.64
C THR A 324 8.18 17.59 -17.66
N ASP A 325 8.06 18.89 -17.46
CA ASP A 325 7.36 19.79 -18.38
C ASP A 325 7.95 19.69 -19.79
N ALA A 326 7.08 19.58 -20.79
CA ALA A 326 7.50 19.52 -22.20
C ALA A 326 8.35 20.73 -22.61
N SER A 327 8.09 21.90 -22.02
CA SER A 327 8.87 23.12 -22.24
C SER A 327 10.32 22.98 -21.75
N ILE A 328 10.54 22.38 -20.57
CA ILE A 328 11.89 22.09 -20.05
C ILE A 328 12.58 21.07 -20.96
N VAL A 329 11.92 19.97 -21.28
CA VAL A 329 12.49 18.91 -22.14
C VAL A 329 12.91 19.47 -23.49
N ASN A 330 12.08 20.30 -24.12
CA ASN A 330 12.39 20.90 -25.42
C ASN A 330 13.59 21.85 -25.35
N LYS A 331 13.70 22.67 -24.29
CA LYS A 331 14.86 23.54 -24.09
C LYS A 331 16.15 22.75 -23.92
N ILE A 332 16.11 21.64 -23.17
CA ILE A 332 17.30 20.78 -23.00
C ILE A 332 17.66 20.06 -24.30
N LYS A 333 16.68 19.60 -25.09
CA LYS A 333 16.92 19.03 -26.42
C LYS A 333 17.59 20.02 -27.36
N GLU A 334 17.16 21.29 -27.33
CA GLU A 334 17.82 22.35 -28.09
C GLU A 334 19.25 22.59 -27.60
N LEU A 335 19.44 22.64 -26.28
CA LEU A 335 20.76 22.80 -25.65
C LEU A 335 21.71 21.65 -26.02
N LYS A 336 21.23 20.40 -26.09
CA LYS A 336 22.04 19.21 -26.43
C LYS A 336 22.62 19.26 -27.86
N LYS A 337 22.10 20.11 -28.74
CA LYS A 337 22.71 20.33 -30.07
C LYS A 337 24.07 21.02 -29.98
N ASP A 338 24.36 21.68 -28.86
CA ASP A 338 25.67 22.30 -28.60
C ASP A 338 26.57 21.36 -27.78
N PRO A 339 27.80 21.06 -28.23
CA PRO A 339 28.73 20.19 -27.50
C PRO A 339 29.20 20.77 -26.15
N ASN A 340 29.03 22.07 -25.93
CA ASN A 340 29.33 22.76 -24.68
C ASN A 340 28.07 23.08 -23.87
N GLY A 341 26.93 22.46 -24.20
CA GLY A 341 25.70 22.53 -23.42
C GLY A 341 25.72 21.60 -22.21
N TYR A 342 25.36 22.12 -21.03
CA TYR A 342 25.35 21.35 -19.79
C TYR A 342 24.25 21.85 -18.83
N LEU A 343 23.84 20.98 -17.91
CA LEU A 343 22.80 21.26 -16.93
C LEU A 343 23.42 21.48 -15.56
N GLY A 344 22.73 22.23 -14.72
CA GLY A 344 23.03 22.26 -13.30
C GLY A 344 21.77 22.24 -12.47
N ILE A 345 21.88 21.80 -11.23
CA ILE A 345 20.81 21.90 -10.24
C ILE A 345 21.39 22.36 -8.91
N ALA A 346 20.68 23.26 -8.23
CA ALA A 346 20.99 23.69 -6.86
C ALA A 346 19.78 23.52 -5.95
N ILE A 347 20.05 23.06 -4.73
CA ILE A 347 19.05 22.66 -3.74
C ILE A 347 19.56 23.00 -2.34
N TYR A 348 18.71 23.58 -1.49
CA TYR A 348 19.04 23.73 -0.07
C TYR A 348 18.95 22.39 0.68
N SER A 349 19.80 22.20 1.68
CA SER A 349 19.86 21.01 2.52
C SER A 349 18.53 20.65 3.21
N ASP A 350 17.68 21.63 3.48
CA ASP A 350 16.35 21.45 4.09
C ASP A 350 15.21 21.28 3.08
N GLY A 351 15.51 21.42 1.78
CA GLY A 351 14.57 21.31 0.67
C GLY A 351 13.66 22.52 0.43
N SER A 352 13.92 23.65 1.11
CA SER A 352 13.15 24.89 0.94
C SER A 352 13.61 25.70 -0.29
N PRO A 353 12.85 26.74 -0.70
CA PRO A 353 13.18 27.53 -1.88
C PRO A 353 14.60 28.11 -1.86
N ILE A 354 15.25 28.05 -3.03
CA ILE A 354 16.56 28.61 -3.32
C ILE A 354 16.44 29.60 -4.48
N THR A 355 17.25 30.66 -4.43
CA THR A 355 17.40 31.65 -5.50
C THR A 355 18.70 31.44 -6.28
N ILE A 356 18.76 32.00 -7.49
CA ILE A 356 19.96 31.92 -8.34
C ILE A 356 21.15 32.60 -7.66
N ALA A 357 20.91 33.70 -6.95
CA ALA A 357 21.96 34.44 -6.25
C ALA A 357 22.60 33.60 -5.14
N GLU A 358 21.79 32.84 -4.39
CA GLU A 358 22.25 31.93 -3.35
C GLU A 358 23.03 30.75 -3.94
N ALA A 359 22.55 30.17 -5.05
CA ALA A 359 23.25 29.11 -5.75
C ALA A 359 24.64 29.58 -6.24
N LYS A 360 24.73 30.78 -6.83
CA LYS A 360 26.01 31.38 -7.25
C LYS A 360 26.92 31.69 -6.08
N ALA A 361 26.38 32.24 -4.99
CA ALA A 361 27.15 32.50 -3.77
C ALA A 361 27.73 31.21 -3.16
N ALA A 362 27.06 30.07 -3.37
CA ALA A 362 27.55 28.75 -2.99
C ALA A 362 28.58 28.15 -3.97
N GLY A 363 28.97 28.87 -5.02
CA GLY A 363 29.98 28.45 -5.99
C GLY A 363 29.42 27.72 -7.22
N MET A 364 28.09 27.71 -7.42
CA MET A 364 27.51 27.19 -8.65
C MET A 364 27.74 28.20 -9.79
N LEU A 365 28.77 27.93 -10.59
CA LEU A 365 29.23 28.68 -11.78
C LEU A 365 29.88 30.04 -11.49
#